data_AF-A0A957DHH3-F1
#
_entry.id   AF-A0A957DHH3-F1
#
_cell.length_a   1.000
_cell.length_b   1.000
_cell.length_c   1.000
_cell.angle_alpha   90.00
_cell.angle_beta   90.00
_cell.angle_gamma   90.00
#
_symmetry.space_group_name_H-M   'P 1'
#
loop_
_entity.id
_entity.type
_entity.pdbx_description
1 polymer ?
#
loop_
_entity_poly.entity_id
_entity_poly.type
_entity_poly.pdbx_seq_one_letter_code
_entity_poly.pdbx_strand_id
1 'polypeptide(L)'
;PDQPNPYAAMPQMRLLTYQMPDELLAIASAGEFDEFDLNSFFEATGKGVMAQFKHKSDVQKWLDIIRGGYMPTAVEHLKTGTRPPFPYSDVRLLPYLQHAFWFMPNVAACHAMANLLAEKHNTFWHNYEVIVAAGASAGIGLDALPPVRKAIGSGLDTKTITLSCGKLTTGVTVPQWSSILMLRNLQSPETYFQAAFRVQSPWSIQNPHGDDPHEEEILKPVCFVFDFAPTRALRQLSEYGIGLSPNEPNPENAVRDLVSFLPVLAYDGANMTQIDAGGILDIAMAGTSATLLARKWESALLVNVDNDTLRRILNNPEALAAVERIEGWRSLGDNIIETIINKSEKIKGLKNKAKDTELSPEEKRELSAEEREFKSKRKQVQEKLIKFATRIPAFMYLTDFRENTLQDVITKLEPELFRTVTGLTVEDFHLLVQLRVFNTEQMNQAVFAFRRYEDASLRYTGIESHAGLTHYGLYDTVVARE
;
A
#
# COMPACT_ATOMS: atom_id res chain seq x y z
N PRO A 1 -11.31 -34.77 3.23
CA PRO A 1 -11.54 -34.63 4.68
C PRO A 1 -10.43 -35.27 5.52
N ASP A 2 -9.88 -36.41 5.07
CA ASP A 2 -8.93 -37.24 5.83
C ASP A 2 -7.44 -36.87 5.66
N GLN A 3 -7.13 -35.68 5.13
CA GLN A 3 -5.75 -35.18 5.07
C GLN A 3 -5.61 -34.00 6.06
N PRO A 4 -4.59 -34.02 6.93
CA PRO A 4 -4.35 -32.91 7.86
C PRO A 4 -4.13 -31.62 7.06
N ASN A 5 -4.81 -30.54 7.48
CA ASN A 5 -4.68 -29.24 6.82
C ASN A 5 -3.24 -28.74 7.00
N PRO A 6 -2.44 -28.60 5.93
CA PRO A 6 -1.03 -28.18 6.03
C PRO A 6 -0.86 -26.75 6.57
N TYR A 7 -1.95 -25.98 6.67
CA TYR A 7 -1.98 -24.63 7.20
C TYR A 7 -2.61 -24.54 8.60
N ALA A 8 -2.93 -25.67 9.25
CA ALA A 8 -3.56 -25.67 10.58
C ALA A 8 -2.75 -24.89 11.62
N ALA A 9 -1.42 -25.04 11.60
CA ALA A 9 -0.51 -24.34 12.51
C ALA A 9 -0.27 -22.86 12.14
N MET A 10 -0.75 -22.38 10.99
CA MET A 10 -0.63 -20.98 10.63
C MET A 10 -1.65 -20.15 11.42
N PRO A 11 -1.21 -19.18 12.23
CA PRO A 11 -2.13 -18.30 12.93
C PRO A 11 -3.00 -17.49 11.96
N GLN A 12 -4.28 -17.36 12.29
CA GLN A 12 -5.14 -16.38 11.64
C GLN A 12 -4.61 -14.98 11.97
N MET A 13 -4.32 -14.16 10.96
CA MET A 13 -3.89 -12.79 11.18
C MET A 13 -5.11 -11.87 11.28
N ARG A 14 -5.06 -10.89 12.19
CA ARG A 14 -6.09 -9.86 12.32
C ARG A 14 -5.45 -8.48 12.34
N LEU A 15 -5.98 -7.56 11.54
CA LEU A 15 -5.52 -6.17 11.51
C LEU A 15 -6.49 -5.32 12.33
N LEU A 16 -5.98 -4.68 13.37
CA LEU A 16 -6.73 -3.73 14.19
C LEU A 16 -6.14 -2.35 13.96
N THR A 17 -6.95 -1.43 13.43
CA THR A 17 -6.55 -0.05 13.21
C THR A 17 -7.30 0.92 14.11
N TYR A 18 -6.62 1.95 14.61
CA TYR A 18 -7.16 2.88 15.59
C TYR A 18 -6.98 4.30 15.13
N GLN A 19 -8.08 5.05 15.08
CA GLN A 19 -8.03 6.49 15.00
C GLN A 19 -7.50 7.05 16.32
N MET A 20 -6.44 7.86 16.23
CA MET A 20 -5.87 8.54 17.38
C MET A 20 -6.70 9.77 17.76
N PRO A 21 -6.76 10.14 19.05
CA PRO A 21 -7.46 11.34 19.48
C PRO A 21 -6.92 12.61 18.81
N ASP A 22 -7.80 13.58 18.55
CA ASP A 22 -7.48 14.83 17.85
C ASP A 22 -6.29 15.59 18.46
N GLU A 23 -6.11 15.51 19.78
CA GLU A 23 -4.98 16.12 20.49
C GLU A 23 -3.62 15.59 19.99
N LEU A 24 -3.54 14.31 19.64
CA LEU A 24 -2.32 13.72 19.05
C LEU A 24 -2.21 14.03 17.56
N LEU A 25 -3.35 14.10 16.84
CA LEU A 25 -3.38 14.42 15.41
C LEU A 25 -2.79 15.80 15.12
N ALA A 26 -3.10 16.80 15.97
CA ALA A 26 -2.63 18.18 15.80
C ALA A 26 -1.09 18.34 15.77
N ILE A 27 -0.35 17.36 16.30
CA ILE A 27 1.12 17.39 16.38
C ILE A 27 1.77 16.80 15.12
N ALA A 28 1.05 15.93 14.42
CA ALA A 28 1.55 15.12 13.31
C ALA A 28 0.63 15.14 12.09
N SER A 29 -0.12 16.23 11.88
CA SER A 29 -0.92 16.41 10.67
C SER A 29 0.01 16.62 9.46
N ALA A 30 0.06 15.67 8.53
CA ALA A 30 0.78 15.83 7.27
C ALA A 30 -0.15 16.36 6.16
N GLY A 31 0.00 17.65 5.82
CA GLY A 31 -0.51 18.22 4.57
C GLY A 31 -2.03 18.15 4.36
N GLU A 32 -2.46 18.04 3.10
CA GLU A 32 -3.86 18.13 2.63
C GLU A 32 -4.82 17.02 3.12
N PHE A 33 -4.34 15.98 3.82
CA PHE A 33 -5.12 14.75 4.08
C PHE A 33 -5.52 14.51 5.53
N ASP A 34 -5.20 15.41 6.47
CA ASP A 34 -5.44 15.22 7.92
C ASP A 34 -4.96 13.84 8.43
N GLU A 35 -3.97 13.24 7.77
CA GLU A 35 -3.44 11.91 8.10
C GLU A 35 -2.42 12.03 9.25
N PHE A 36 -2.52 11.12 10.22
CA PHE A 36 -1.57 11.02 11.34
C PHE A 36 -0.21 10.51 10.85
N ASP A 37 0.78 11.39 10.78
CA ASP A 37 2.14 11.03 10.36
C ASP A 37 2.95 10.39 11.50
N LEU A 38 3.02 9.06 11.49
CA LEU A 38 3.80 8.31 12.47
C LEU A 38 5.30 8.62 12.45
N ASN A 39 5.87 8.98 11.29
CA ASN A 39 7.29 9.31 11.24
C ASN A 39 7.58 10.64 11.95
N SER A 40 6.69 11.63 11.77
CA SER A 40 6.77 12.91 12.47
C SER A 40 6.45 12.76 13.96
N PHE A 41 5.41 11.99 14.30
CA PHE A 41 5.01 11.75 15.70
C PHE A 41 6.12 11.07 16.52
N PHE A 42 6.75 10.03 15.95
CA PHE A 42 7.87 9.30 16.58
C PHE A 42 9.25 9.85 16.18
N GLU A 43 9.32 11.12 15.77
CA GLU A 43 10.61 11.77 15.47
C GLU A 43 11.49 11.82 16.73
N ALA A 44 12.73 11.38 16.59
CA ALA A 44 13.69 11.30 17.69
C ALA A 44 15.05 11.83 17.29
N THR A 45 15.76 12.39 18.26
CA THR A 45 17.12 12.91 18.11
C THR A 45 18.06 12.22 19.11
N GLY A 46 19.37 12.37 18.93
CA GLY A 46 20.37 11.75 19.80
C GLY A 46 20.75 10.31 19.39
N LYS A 47 21.55 9.64 20.22
CA LYS A 47 22.07 8.29 19.97
C LYS A 47 22.11 7.46 21.26
N GLY A 48 21.74 6.19 21.17
CA GLY A 48 21.79 5.24 22.29
C GLY A 48 21.03 5.75 23.51
N VAL A 49 21.68 5.77 24.67
CA VAL A 49 21.10 6.24 25.94
C VAL A 49 20.73 7.74 25.95
N MET A 50 21.26 8.52 25.02
CA MET A 50 20.94 9.95 24.86
C MET A 50 19.84 10.20 23.82
N ALA A 51 19.27 9.15 23.23
CA ALA A 51 18.18 9.29 22.27
C ALA A 51 16.88 9.68 22.97
N GLN A 52 16.17 10.66 22.42
CA GLN A 52 14.91 11.17 22.97
C GLN A 52 13.95 11.57 21.85
N PHE A 53 12.66 11.33 22.06
CA PHE A 53 11.60 11.83 21.18
C PHE A 53 11.50 13.35 21.25
N LYS A 54 11.30 13.97 20.10
CA LYS A 54 10.98 15.40 20.00
C LYS A 54 9.64 15.70 20.68
N HIS A 55 8.66 14.82 20.51
CA HIS A 55 7.32 14.90 21.10
C HIS A 55 7.15 13.92 22.28
N LYS A 56 8.12 13.89 23.20
CA LYS A 56 8.17 12.89 24.30
C LYS A 56 6.88 12.83 25.14
N SER A 57 6.28 13.97 25.46
CA SER A 57 5.02 14.05 26.22
C SER A 57 3.88 13.31 25.53
N ASP A 58 3.80 13.45 24.21
CA ASP A 58 2.68 12.95 23.41
C ASP A 58 2.87 11.47 23.10
N VAL A 59 4.13 11.04 22.90
CA VAL A 59 4.46 9.60 22.87
C VAL A 59 4.15 8.94 24.21
N GLN A 60 4.37 9.61 25.35
CA GLN A 60 3.96 9.08 26.66
C GLN A 60 2.43 8.96 26.76
N LYS A 61 1.66 9.97 26.34
CA LYS A 61 0.19 9.88 26.28
C LYS A 61 -0.25 8.70 25.40
N TRP A 62 0.42 8.49 24.27
CA TRP A 62 0.16 7.34 23.40
C TRP A 62 0.43 6.00 24.11
N LEU A 63 1.51 5.88 24.89
CA LEU A 63 1.76 4.69 25.74
C LEU A 63 0.65 4.48 26.78
N ASP A 64 0.01 5.55 27.25
CA ASP A 64 -1.13 5.46 28.17
C ASP A 64 -2.42 5.04 27.43
N ILE A 65 -2.65 5.55 26.21
CA ILE A 65 -3.77 5.16 25.34
C ILE A 65 -3.75 3.66 25.05
N ILE A 66 -2.63 3.12 24.58
CA ILE A 66 -2.55 1.69 24.20
C ILE A 66 -2.69 0.74 25.39
N ARG A 67 -2.57 1.27 26.63
CA ARG A 67 -2.82 0.58 27.90
C ARG A 67 -4.23 0.84 28.45
N GLY A 68 -5.09 1.54 27.70
CA GLY A 68 -6.45 1.88 28.13
C GLY A 68 -6.50 2.91 29.26
N GLY A 69 -5.40 3.64 29.48
CA GLY A 69 -5.31 4.72 30.47
C GLY A 69 -5.89 6.04 29.96
N TYR A 70 -6.16 6.15 28.66
CA TYR A 70 -6.88 7.28 28.08
C TYR A 70 -8.38 7.08 28.23
N MET A 71 -9.00 7.99 28.97
CA MET A 71 -10.44 8.09 29.11
C MET A 71 -10.88 9.31 28.30
N PRO A 72 -11.54 9.12 27.14
CA PRO A 72 -12.28 10.22 26.53
C PRO A 72 -13.29 10.75 27.53
N THR A 73 -13.61 12.05 27.47
CA THR A 73 -14.57 12.70 28.37
C THR A 73 -15.83 11.83 28.56
N ALA A 74 -16.34 11.77 29.79
CA ALA A 74 -17.41 10.87 30.26
C ALA A 74 -18.66 10.75 29.36
N VAL A 75 -18.84 11.67 28.41
CA VAL A 75 -19.92 11.72 27.42
C VAL A 75 -19.81 10.63 26.34
N GLU A 76 -18.61 10.25 25.87
CA GLU A 76 -18.45 9.20 24.85
C GLU A 76 -18.64 7.80 25.42
N HIS A 77 -18.14 7.58 26.63
CA HIS A 77 -18.31 6.34 27.39
C HIS A 77 -19.78 6.00 27.65
N LEU A 78 -20.64 7.01 27.76
CA LEU A 78 -22.09 6.86 27.93
C LEU A 78 -22.81 6.47 26.62
N LYS A 79 -22.21 6.72 25.45
CA LYS A 79 -22.82 6.41 24.14
C LYS A 79 -22.57 4.98 23.67
N THR A 80 -21.41 4.39 24.00
CA THR A 80 -20.94 3.13 23.38
C THR A 80 -21.05 1.92 24.32
N GLY A 81 -21.13 2.12 25.64
CA GLY A 81 -21.32 1.05 26.62
C GLY A 81 -20.16 0.05 26.78
N THR A 82 -19.18 0.06 25.88
CA THR A 82 -18.01 -0.85 25.88
C THR A 82 -16.73 -0.10 25.55
N ARG A 83 -15.62 -0.40 26.25
CA ARG A 83 -14.30 0.13 25.93
C ARG A 83 -13.74 -0.53 24.66
N PRO A 84 -13.08 0.24 23.77
CA PRO A 84 -12.39 -0.34 22.63
C PRO A 84 -11.26 -1.27 23.08
N PRO A 85 -10.98 -2.35 22.32
CA PRO A 85 -9.98 -3.33 22.68
C PRO A 85 -8.56 -2.80 22.39
N PHE A 86 -7.98 -1.96 23.24
CA PHE A 86 -6.60 -1.51 23.05
C PHE A 86 -5.57 -2.60 23.38
N PRO A 87 -4.42 -2.67 22.67
CA PRO A 87 -3.46 -3.77 22.74
C PRO A 87 -3.12 -4.20 24.18
N TYR A 88 -2.58 -3.30 24.98
CA TYR A 88 -2.09 -3.62 26.33
C TYR A 88 -3.15 -3.41 27.42
N SER A 89 -4.43 -3.46 27.07
CA SER A 89 -5.55 -3.25 28.01
C SER A 89 -6.60 -4.35 27.97
N ASP A 90 -6.89 -4.89 26.78
CA ASP A 90 -7.95 -5.86 26.59
C ASP A 90 -7.47 -7.27 26.92
N VAL A 91 -8.16 -7.93 27.85
CA VAL A 91 -7.83 -9.28 28.33
C VAL A 91 -7.74 -10.32 27.20
N ARG A 92 -8.40 -10.10 26.07
CA ARG A 92 -8.36 -10.97 24.89
C ARG A 92 -7.08 -10.79 24.07
N LEU A 93 -6.45 -9.62 24.16
CA LEU A 93 -5.22 -9.28 23.42
C LEU A 93 -3.95 -9.52 24.23
N LEU A 94 -4.01 -9.37 25.56
CA LEU A 94 -2.85 -9.52 26.46
C LEU A 94 -2.03 -10.81 26.24
N PRO A 95 -2.63 -12.01 26.02
CA PRO A 95 -1.86 -13.23 25.78
C PRO A 95 -0.96 -13.13 24.53
N TYR A 96 -1.40 -12.41 23.50
CA TYR A 96 -0.69 -12.26 22.23
C TYR A 96 0.30 -11.10 22.22
N LEU A 97 0.44 -10.39 23.34
CA LEU A 97 1.37 -9.27 23.52
C LEU A 97 2.49 -9.58 24.50
N GLN A 98 2.67 -10.85 24.89
CA GLN A 98 3.85 -11.29 25.66
C GLN A 98 5.13 -11.03 24.86
N HIS A 99 5.14 -11.38 23.58
CA HIS A 99 6.24 -11.11 22.66
C HIS A 99 5.75 -10.29 21.47
N ALA A 100 6.06 -9.00 21.51
CA ALA A 100 5.63 -8.04 20.50
C ALA A 100 6.82 -7.49 19.70
N PHE A 101 6.58 -7.26 18.41
CA PHE A 101 7.50 -6.56 17.51
C PHE A 101 6.99 -5.13 17.26
N TRP A 102 7.80 -4.12 17.54
CA TRP A 102 7.43 -2.71 17.38
C TRP A 102 8.25 -2.12 16.24
N PHE A 103 7.57 -1.76 15.15
CA PHE A 103 8.22 -1.34 13.92
C PHE A 103 8.35 0.19 13.86
N MET A 104 9.50 0.68 14.32
CA MET A 104 9.80 2.11 14.51
C MET A 104 10.35 2.77 13.24
N PRO A 105 10.28 4.12 13.11
CA PRO A 105 10.71 4.83 11.90
C PRO A 105 12.21 4.73 11.61
N ASN A 106 13.05 4.83 12.64
CA ASN A 106 14.50 4.88 12.50
C ASN A 106 15.22 4.40 13.78
N VAL A 107 16.56 4.35 13.72
CA VAL A 107 17.40 3.87 14.83
C VAL A 107 17.28 4.75 16.07
N ALA A 108 17.22 6.08 15.90
CA ALA A 108 17.07 7.00 17.03
C ALA A 108 15.74 6.79 17.75
N ALA A 109 14.64 6.58 17.01
CA ALA A 109 13.33 6.28 17.56
C ALA A 109 13.28 4.95 18.33
N CYS A 110 13.99 3.92 17.86
CA CYS A 110 14.11 2.66 18.60
C CYS A 110 14.77 2.89 19.98
N HIS A 111 15.88 3.61 20.02
CA HIS A 111 16.56 3.90 21.28
C HIS A 111 15.75 4.85 22.17
N ALA A 112 15.11 5.87 21.60
CA ALA A 112 14.25 6.80 22.34
C ALA A 112 13.07 6.07 22.98
N MET A 113 12.45 5.12 22.28
CA MET A 113 11.39 4.27 22.85
C MET A 113 11.92 3.42 23.99
N ALA A 114 13.05 2.73 23.80
CA ALA A 114 13.65 1.94 24.87
C ALA A 114 13.96 2.77 26.13
N ASN A 115 14.50 3.97 25.94
CA ASN A 115 14.79 4.89 27.05
C ASN A 115 13.49 5.33 27.75
N LEU A 116 12.45 5.69 26.99
CA LEU A 116 11.16 6.12 27.54
C LEU A 116 10.49 5.00 28.35
N LEU A 117 10.45 3.77 27.82
CA LEU A 117 9.88 2.61 28.51
C LEU A 117 10.63 2.29 29.82
N ALA A 118 11.94 2.58 29.89
CA ALA A 118 12.77 2.38 31.07
C ALA A 118 12.63 3.49 32.14
N GLU A 119 11.91 4.58 31.86
CA GLU A 119 11.73 5.66 32.84
C GLU A 119 10.99 5.18 34.09
N LYS A 120 11.32 5.77 35.25
CA LYS A 120 10.87 5.27 36.56
C LYS A 120 9.35 5.23 36.72
N HIS A 121 8.62 6.15 36.08
CA HIS A 121 7.16 6.18 36.14
C HIS A 121 6.49 5.15 35.22
N ASN A 122 7.23 4.56 34.27
CA ASN A 122 6.73 3.60 33.29
C ASN A 122 6.78 2.14 33.82
N THR A 123 6.31 1.93 35.05
CA THR A 123 6.41 0.66 35.79
C THR A 123 5.78 -0.54 35.09
N PHE A 124 4.70 -0.35 34.33
CA PHE A 124 4.07 -1.41 33.54
C PHE A 124 5.07 -2.05 32.55
N TRP A 125 5.87 -1.22 31.90
CA TRP A 125 6.80 -1.63 30.86
C TRP A 125 8.04 -2.33 31.42
N HIS A 126 8.35 -2.17 32.71
CA HIS A 126 9.46 -2.87 33.37
C HIS A 126 9.21 -4.38 33.48
N ASN A 127 7.98 -4.84 33.26
CA ASN A 127 7.65 -6.27 33.14
C ASN A 127 8.08 -6.86 31.78
N TYR A 128 8.53 -6.04 30.84
CA TYR A 128 8.99 -6.45 29.53
C TYR A 128 10.51 -6.25 29.42
N GLU A 129 11.21 -7.26 28.93
CA GLU A 129 12.58 -7.08 28.45
C GLU A 129 12.52 -6.38 27.08
N VAL A 130 13.08 -5.18 27.01
CA VAL A 130 13.08 -4.36 25.79
C VAL A 130 14.38 -4.60 25.01
N ILE A 131 14.27 -5.09 23.77
CA ILE A 131 15.41 -5.40 22.90
C ILE A 131 15.43 -4.43 21.72
N VAL A 132 16.50 -3.65 21.60
CA VAL A 132 16.71 -2.77 20.44
C VAL A 132 17.47 -3.52 19.35
N ALA A 133 16.74 -4.06 18.38
CA ALA A 133 17.27 -4.69 17.18
C ALA A 133 17.46 -3.64 16.05
N ALA A 134 18.21 -2.58 16.32
CA ALA A 134 18.44 -1.48 15.38
C ALA A 134 19.89 -0.97 15.44
N GLY A 135 20.37 -0.37 14.34
CA GLY A 135 21.73 0.16 14.26
C GLY A 135 22.83 -0.92 14.28
N ALA A 136 24.09 -0.50 14.25
CA ALA A 136 25.24 -1.43 14.20
C ALA A 136 25.43 -2.22 15.51
N SER A 137 25.04 -1.65 16.65
CA SER A 137 25.18 -2.27 17.98
C SER A 137 24.35 -3.55 18.15
N ALA A 138 23.29 -3.71 17.35
CA ALA A 138 22.49 -4.92 17.35
C ALA A 138 23.13 -6.09 16.56
N GLY A 139 24.33 -5.94 15.97
CA GLY A 139 24.91 -6.96 15.08
C GLY A 139 24.44 -6.80 13.62
N ILE A 140 25.22 -7.24 12.64
CA ILE A 140 24.94 -7.04 11.21
C ILE A 140 24.15 -8.24 10.67
N GLY A 141 23.07 -7.98 9.92
CA GLY A 141 22.25 -9.05 9.33
C GLY A 141 21.63 -9.98 10.37
N LEU A 142 21.94 -11.27 10.29
CA LEU A 142 21.40 -12.32 11.16
C LEU A 142 21.92 -12.23 12.60
N ASP A 143 23.03 -11.54 12.85
CA ASP A 143 23.63 -11.39 14.18
C ASP A 143 22.75 -10.57 15.15
N ALA A 144 21.69 -9.93 14.65
CA ALA A 144 20.66 -9.28 15.47
C ALA A 144 19.61 -10.23 16.05
N LEU A 145 19.58 -11.48 15.60
CA LEU A 145 18.60 -12.49 16.05
C LEU A 145 18.96 -13.15 17.39
N PRO A 146 20.23 -13.53 17.68
CA PRO A 146 20.58 -14.19 18.93
C PRO A 146 20.17 -13.43 20.21
N PRO A 147 20.34 -12.09 20.32
CA PRO A 147 19.87 -11.36 21.50
C PRO A 147 18.36 -11.46 21.70
N VAL A 148 17.58 -11.37 20.62
CA VAL A 148 16.12 -11.52 20.65
C VAL A 148 15.73 -12.92 21.13
N ARG A 149 16.31 -13.97 20.55
CA ARG A 149 16.02 -15.36 20.94
C ARG A 149 16.39 -15.64 22.39
N LYS A 150 17.50 -15.06 22.87
CA LYS A 150 17.93 -15.21 24.26
C LYS A 150 16.94 -14.58 25.24
N ALA A 151 16.45 -13.38 24.95
CA ALA A 151 15.47 -12.69 25.79
C ALA A 151 14.10 -13.42 25.79
N ILE A 152 13.70 -13.96 24.65
CA ILE A 152 12.46 -14.74 24.53
C ILE A 152 12.58 -16.09 25.27
N GLY A 153 13.70 -16.79 25.17
CA GLY A 153 13.87 -18.11 25.80
C GLY A 153 12.85 -19.13 25.26
N SER A 154 12.09 -19.78 26.15
CA SER A 154 11.00 -20.70 25.79
C SER A 154 9.79 -19.99 25.18
N GLY A 155 9.60 -18.70 25.51
CA GLY A 155 8.45 -17.89 25.11
C GLY A 155 7.22 -18.00 26.01
N LEU A 156 7.28 -18.76 27.11
CA LEU A 156 6.13 -18.98 28.00
C LEU A 156 6.17 -18.12 29.27
N ASP A 157 7.37 -17.93 29.84
CA ASP A 157 7.56 -17.29 31.15
C ASP A 157 8.15 -15.88 31.06
N THR A 158 8.41 -15.41 29.85
CA THR A 158 9.08 -14.14 29.58
C THR A 158 8.14 -13.20 28.83
N LYS A 159 8.46 -11.90 28.87
CA LYS A 159 7.77 -10.88 28.09
C LYS A 159 8.80 -9.99 27.43
N THR A 160 8.67 -9.77 26.14
CA THR A 160 9.66 -9.01 25.36
C THR A 160 9.00 -8.02 24.42
N ILE A 161 9.63 -6.85 24.27
CA ILE A 161 9.33 -5.89 23.21
C ILE A 161 10.56 -5.77 22.33
N THR A 162 10.47 -6.24 21.09
CA THR A 162 11.55 -6.06 20.10
C THR A 162 11.32 -4.79 19.30
N LEU A 163 12.19 -3.80 19.45
CA LEU A 163 12.18 -2.54 18.71
C LEU A 163 13.10 -2.65 17.49
N SER A 164 12.55 -2.44 16.29
CA SER A 164 13.33 -2.45 15.05
C SER A 164 12.84 -1.39 14.09
N CYS A 165 13.72 -0.88 13.24
CA CYS A 165 13.38 0.01 12.13
C CYS A 165 13.69 -0.59 10.75
N GLY A 166 13.89 -1.91 10.67
CA GLY A 166 14.09 -2.62 9.41
C GLY A 166 14.88 -3.92 9.53
N LYS A 167 15.63 -4.12 10.62
CA LYS A 167 16.28 -5.42 10.88
C LYS A 167 15.25 -6.46 11.28
N LEU A 168 15.55 -7.72 10.99
CA LEU A 168 14.69 -8.87 11.30
C LEU A 168 13.32 -8.84 10.58
N THR A 169 13.17 -7.98 9.56
CA THR A 169 11.98 -7.95 8.71
C THR A 169 12.11 -8.89 7.50
N THR A 170 13.32 -9.34 7.19
CA THR A 170 13.63 -10.25 6.08
C THR A 170 14.50 -11.42 6.53
N GLY A 171 14.25 -12.60 5.97
CA GLY A 171 15.12 -13.77 6.12
C GLY A 171 15.22 -14.40 7.52
N VAL A 172 14.34 -14.04 8.45
CA VAL A 172 14.32 -14.59 9.83
C VAL A 172 12.92 -14.99 10.27
N THR A 173 12.86 -15.98 11.17
CA THR A 173 11.63 -16.50 11.78
C THR A 173 11.78 -16.47 13.30
N VAL A 174 10.82 -15.83 13.96
CA VAL A 174 10.65 -15.81 15.42
C VAL A 174 9.21 -16.25 15.72
N PRO A 175 8.97 -17.56 15.96
CA PRO A 175 7.64 -18.12 16.18
C PRO A 175 6.84 -17.43 17.28
N GLN A 176 7.51 -17.01 18.35
CA GLN A 176 6.88 -16.46 19.55
C GLN A 176 6.26 -15.07 19.32
N TRP A 177 6.71 -14.32 18.31
CA TRP A 177 6.08 -13.02 18.01
C TRP A 177 4.64 -13.23 17.58
N SER A 178 3.73 -12.72 18.40
CA SER A 178 2.29 -12.87 18.22
C SER A 178 1.60 -11.57 17.82
N SER A 179 2.29 -10.43 17.98
CA SER A 179 1.78 -9.11 17.64
C SER A 179 2.84 -8.20 17.07
N ILE A 180 2.44 -7.35 16.12
CA ILE A 180 3.26 -6.26 15.58
C ILE A 180 2.54 -4.92 15.74
N LEU A 181 3.27 -3.88 16.18
CA LEU A 181 2.80 -2.50 16.17
C LEU A 181 3.48 -1.76 15.01
N MET A 182 2.68 -1.25 14.07
CA MET A 182 3.13 -0.50 12.91
C MET A 182 3.29 0.99 13.26
N LEU A 183 4.49 1.37 13.75
CA LEU A 183 4.78 2.69 14.32
C LEU A 183 5.58 3.60 13.37
N ARG A 184 5.47 3.37 12.06
CA ARG A 184 6.14 4.15 11.02
C ARG A 184 5.29 4.22 9.78
N ASN A 185 5.51 5.25 8.96
CA ASN A 185 4.92 5.28 7.63
C ASN A 185 5.74 4.40 6.68
N LEU A 186 5.03 3.49 6.02
CA LEU A 186 5.55 2.62 4.96
C LEU A 186 4.94 3.09 3.64
N GLN A 187 5.80 3.26 2.64
CA GLN A 187 5.39 3.76 1.33
C GLN A 187 4.98 2.65 0.37
N SER A 188 5.46 1.42 0.58
CA SER A 188 5.13 0.28 -0.28
C SER A 188 4.33 -0.78 0.50
N PRO A 189 3.24 -1.30 -0.10
CA PRO A 189 2.45 -2.37 0.50
C PRO A 189 3.26 -3.63 0.77
N GLU A 190 4.24 -3.93 -0.08
CA GLU A 190 5.10 -5.11 0.10
C GLU A 190 5.90 -5.01 1.39
N THR A 191 6.45 -3.83 1.71
CA THR A 191 7.21 -3.64 2.96
C THR A 191 6.29 -3.76 4.18
N TYR A 192 5.06 -3.23 4.07
CA TYR A 192 4.04 -3.34 5.11
C TYR A 192 3.71 -4.80 5.42
N PHE A 193 3.33 -5.56 4.40
CA PHE A 193 2.93 -6.94 4.56
C PHE A 193 4.11 -7.88 4.86
N GLN A 194 5.31 -7.62 4.33
CA GLN A 194 6.52 -8.38 4.71
C GLN A 194 6.83 -8.28 6.21
N ALA A 195 6.62 -7.10 6.79
CA ALA A 195 6.76 -6.89 8.23
C ALA A 195 5.58 -7.52 9.00
N ALA A 196 4.34 -7.33 8.54
CA ALA A 196 3.14 -7.93 9.15
C ALA A 196 3.25 -9.47 9.23
N PHE A 197 3.63 -10.12 8.12
CA PHE A 197 3.77 -11.58 8.06
C PHE A 197 4.88 -12.14 8.95
N ARG A 198 5.76 -11.32 9.54
CA ARG A 198 6.73 -11.81 10.53
C ARG A 198 6.04 -12.45 11.74
N VAL A 199 4.89 -11.90 12.16
CA VAL A 199 4.15 -12.42 13.30
C VAL A 199 3.22 -13.59 12.96
N GLN A 200 3.09 -13.93 11.67
CA GLN A 200 2.29 -15.07 11.20
C GLN A 200 3.05 -16.41 11.25
N SER A 201 4.32 -16.41 11.66
CA SER A 201 5.12 -17.64 11.71
C SER A 201 4.46 -18.67 12.65
N PRO A 202 4.24 -19.94 12.25
CA PRO A 202 3.66 -20.95 13.14
C PRO A 202 4.42 -21.11 14.45
N TRP A 203 3.69 -21.31 15.55
CA TRP A 203 4.26 -21.67 16.85
C TRP A 203 3.44 -22.81 17.44
N SER A 204 4.03 -24.00 17.44
CA SER A 204 3.39 -25.25 17.84
C SER A 204 4.40 -26.20 18.47
N ILE A 205 3.88 -27.16 19.24
CA ILE A 205 4.63 -28.28 19.82
C ILE A 205 4.15 -29.57 19.16
N GLN A 206 5.09 -30.35 18.64
CA GLN A 206 4.82 -31.66 18.07
C GLN A 206 4.89 -32.73 19.16
N ASN A 207 3.93 -33.65 19.19
CA ASN A 207 3.77 -34.71 20.18
C ASN A 207 3.85 -34.19 21.64
N PRO A 208 2.94 -33.29 22.05
CA PRO A 208 2.99 -32.63 23.36
C PRO A 208 2.88 -33.60 24.54
N HIS A 209 2.15 -34.71 24.37
CA HIS A 209 1.91 -35.70 25.43
C HIS A 209 2.80 -36.95 25.34
N GLY A 210 3.56 -37.12 24.24
CA GLY A 210 4.43 -38.28 24.02
C GLY A 210 3.74 -39.49 23.39
N ASP A 211 2.40 -39.53 23.42
CA ASP A 211 1.58 -40.69 23.06
C ASP A 211 1.22 -40.76 21.56
N ASP A 212 1.16 -39.61 20.86
CA ASP A 212 0.82 -39.53 19.45
C ASP A 212 1.83 -38.66 18.67
N PRO A 213 2.68 -39.26 17.81
CA PRO A 213 3.61 -38.54 16.94
C PRO A 213 2.95 -37.58 15.94
N HIS A 214 1.64 -37.70 15.71
CA HIS A 214 0.87 -36.86 14.79
C HIS A 214 0.08 -35.75 15.50
N GLU A 215 0.07 -35.74 16.84
CA GLU A 215 -0.57 -34.68 17.61
C GLU A 215 0.29 -33.41 17.60
N GLU A 216 -0.34 -32.27 17.29
CA GLU A 216 0.30 -30.96 17.29
C GLU A 216 -0.51 -30.00 18.17
N GLU A 217 0.12 -29.45 19.19
CA GLU A 217 -0.45 -28.38 20.01
C GLU A 217 -0.08 -27.02 19.42
N ILE A 218 -1.09 -26.25 18.97
CA ILE A 218 -0.89 -24.92 18.40
C ILE A 218 -0.88 -23.88 19.54
N LEU A 219 0.29 -23.32 19.83
CA LEU A 219 0.47 -22.30 20.88
C LEU A 219 0.03 -20.91 20.42
N LYS A 220 0.05 -20.66 19.11
CA LYS A 220 -0.37 -19.38 18.52
C LYS A 220 -1.46 -19.59 17.46
N PRO A 221 -2.74 -19.61 17.85
CA PRO A 221 -3.86 -19.75 16.91
C PRO A 221 -4.16 -18.45 16.15
N VAL A 222 -3.78 -17.29 16.69
CA VAL A 222 -4.09 -15.96 16.12
C VAL A 222 -2.88 -15.04 16.30
N CYS A 223 -2.67 -14.11 15.38
CA CYS A 223 -1.70 -13.04 15.50
C CYS A 223 -2.29 -11.68 15.10
N PHE A 224 -1.71 -10.59 15.61
CA PHE A 224 -2.29 -9.25 15.49
C PHE A 224 -1.34 -8.24 14.85
N VAL A 225 -1.89 -7.44 13.94
CA VAL A 225 -1.26 -6.24 13.39
C VAL A 225 -2.00 -5.04 13.99
N PHE A 226 -1.30 -4.20 14.73
CA PHE A 226 -1.85 -2.99 15.31
C PHE A 226 -1.35 -1.77 14.55
N ASP A 227 -2.27 -0.98 14.02
CA ASP A 227 -1.98 0.21 13.23
C ASP A 227 -2.70 1.44 13.79
N PHE A 228 -2.02 2.58 13.86
CA PHE A 228 -2.55 3.80 14.47
C PHE A 228 -2.84 4.90 13.42
N ALA A 229 -2.86 4.53 12.13
CA ALA A 229 -3.23 5.40 11.02
C ALA A 229 -4.21 4.64 10.09
N PRO A 230 -5.53 4.64 10.37
CA PRO A 230 -6.54 3.86 9.66
C PRO A 230 -6.52 4.04 8.14
N THR A 231 -6.65 5.28 7.66
CA THR A 231 -6.65 5.60 6.22
C THR A 231 -5.43 5.02 5.51
N ARG A 232 -4.25 5.13 6.12
CA ARG A 232 -3.01 4.57 5.58
C ARG A 232 -3.03 3.05 5.60
N ALA A 233 -3.38 2.42 6.72
CA ALA A 233 -3.41 0.97 6.85
C ALA A 233 -4.33 0.32 5.81
N LEU A 234 -5.54 0.88 5.66
CA LEU A 234 -6.54 0.41 4.70
C LEU A 234 -6.10 0.67 3.26
N ARG A 235 -5.41 1.79 2.98
CA ARG A 235 -4.78 2.04 1.68
C ARG A 235 -3.72 0.99 1.34
N GLN A 236 -2.82 0.68 2.27
CA GLN A 236 -1.80 -0.37 2.07
C GLN A 236 -2.44 -1.73 1.80
N LEU A 237 -3.52 -2.07 2.53
CA LEU A 237 -4.26 -3.31 2.34
C LEU A 237 -4.95 -3.35 0.97
N SER A 238 -5.62 -2.27 0.58
CA SER A 238 -6.26 -2.16 -0.73
C SER A 238 -5.27 -2.31 -1.88
N GLU A 239 -4.16 -1.57 -1.83
CA GLU A 239 -3.12 -1.60 -2.87
C GLU A 239 -2.48 -2.98 -2.97
N TYR A 240 -2.23 -3.64 -1.83
CA TYR A 240 -1.69 -5.00 -1.82
C TYR A 240 -2.66 -6.03 -2.40
N GLY A 241 -3.93 -6.00 -1.97
CA GLY A 241 -4.96 -6.91 -2.47
C GLY A 241 -5.15 -6.82 -3.98
N ILE A 242 -5.23 -5.59 -4.51
CA ILE A 242 -5.30 -5.34 -5.96
C ILE A 242 -4.03 -5.83 -6.66
N GLY A 243 -2.85 -5.59 -6.08
CA GLY A 243 -1.56 -6.01 -6.64
C GLY A 243 -1.37 -7.53 -6.69
N LEU A 244 -1.99 -8.29 -5.79
CA LEU A 244 -1.97 -9.76 -5.79
C LEU A 244 -2.83 -10.38 -6.89
N SER A 245 -3.88 -9.67 -7.32
CA SER A 245 -4.84 -10.14 -8.31
C SER A 245 -4.91 -9.19 -9.52
N PRO A 246 -3.82 -9.05 -10.31
CA PRO A 246 -3.75 -8.09 -11.41
C PRO A 246 -4.77 -8.36 -12.53
N ASN A 247 -5.23 -9.61 -12.65
CA ASN A 247 -6.22 -10.02 -13.64
C ASN A 247 -7.67 -9.93 -13.12
N GLU A 248 -7.88 -9.55 -11.86
CA GLU A 248 -9.23 -9.39 -11.31
C GLU A 248 -9.79 -8.03 -11.74
N PRO A 249 -10.84 -8.00 -12.58
CA PRO A 249 -11.38 -6.75 -13.10
C PRO A 249 -12.06 -5.88 -12.03
N ASN A 250 -12.54 -6.50 -10.94
CA ASN A 250 -13.16 -5.78 -9.83
C ASN A 250 -12.17 -5.64 -8.64
N PRO A 251 -11.66 -4.42 -8.38
CA PRO A 251 -10.78 -4.18 -7.22
C PRO A 251 -11.39 -4.63 -5.89
N GLU A 252 -12.71 -4.59 -5.74
CA GLU A 252 -13.40 -5.03 -4.53
C GLU A 252 -13.34 -6.54 -4.32
N ASN A 253 -13.39 -7.34 -5.39
CA ASN A 253 -13.17 -8.78 -5.31
C ASN A 253 -11.74 -9.09 -4.85
N ALA A 254 -10.76 -8.40 -5.44
CA ALA A 254 -9.35 -8.58 -5.08
C ALA A 254 -9.09 -8.26 -3.60
N VAL A 255 -9.69 -7.18 -3.09
CA VAL A 255 -9.62 -6.82 -1.67
C VAL A 255 -10.39 -7.82 -0.80
N ARG A 256 -11.58 -8.26 -1.22
CA ARG A 256 -12.41 -9.23 -0.50
C ARG A 256 -11.69 -10.55 -0.29
N ASP A 257 -10.99 -11.05 -1.30
CA ASP A 257 -10.20 -12.28 -1.21
C ASP A 257 -9.13 -12.16 -0.12
N LEU A 258 -8.39 -11.04 -0.07
CA LEU A 258 -7.39 -10.80 0.96
C LEU A 258 -8.02 -10.68 2.36
N VAL A 259 -9.11 -9.92 2.49
CA VAL A 259 -9.79 -9.68 3.78
C VAL A 259 -10.44 -10.94 4.34
N SER A 260 -10.79 -11.90 3.49
CA SER A 260 -11.28 -13.21 3.93
C SER A 260 -10.25 -13.97 4.79
N PHE A 261 -8.96 -13.76 4.54
CA PHE A 261 -7.85 -14.34 5.32
C PHE A 261 -7.30 -13.41 6.39
N LEU A 262 -7.49 -12.09 6.22
CA LEU A 262 -7.05 -11.04 7.13
C LEU A 262 -8.25 -10.15 7.53
N PRO A 263 -9.05 -10.56 8.53
CA PRO A 263 -10.12 -9.71 9.05
C PRO A 263 -9.57 -8.38 9.56
N VAL A 264 -10.22 -7.29 9.16
CA VAL A 264 -9.87 -5.92 9.51
C VAL A 264 -10.91 -5.36 10.48
N LEU A 265 -10.45 -4.85 11.61
CA LEU A 265 -11.28 -4.10 12.54
C LEU A 265 -10.73 -2.67 12.66
N ALA A 266 -11.61 -1.67 12.58
CA ALA A 266 -11.24 -0.29 12.76
C ALA A 266 -11.99 0.34 13.93
N TYR A 267 -11.27 1.13 14.71
CA TYR A 267 -11.80 1.99 15.74
C TYR A 267 -11.85 3.43 15.23
N ASP A 268 -13.07 3.98 15.15
CA ASP A 268 -13.39 5.31 14.62
C ASP A 268 -13.40 6.42 15.69
N GLY A 269 -12.90 6.13 16.89
CA GLY A 269 -13.01 7.01 18.07
C GLY A 269 -14.18 6.66 18.99
N ALA A 270 -15.19 5.94 18.51
CA ALA A 270 -16.33 5.50 19.30
C ALA A 270 -16.43 3.98 19.43
N ASN A 271 -16.44 3.25 18.31
CA ASN A 271 -16.69 1.82 18.27
C ASN A 271 -15.66 1.08 17.43
N MET A 272 -15.36 -0.17 17.83
CA MET A 272 -14.56 -1.08 17.01
C MET A 272 -15.51 -1.86 16.09
N THR A 273 -15.38 -1.67 14.79
CA THR A 273 -16.23 -2.33 13.78
C THR A 273 -15.38 -3.14 12.80
N GLN A 274 -15.91 -4.27 12.34
CA GLN A 274 -15.28 -5.01 11.25
C GLN A 274 -15.59 -4.31 9.93
N ILE A 275 -14.57 -4.06 9.12
CA ILE A 275 -14.72 -3.41 7.82
C ILE A 275 -14.65 -4.46 6.71
N ASP A 276 -15.59 -4.39 5.79
CA ASP A 276 -15.62 -5.20 4.57
C ASP A 276 -14.77 -4.59 3.44
N ALA A 277 -14.69 -5.29 2.30
CA ALA A 277 -13.88 -4.84 1.17
C ALA A 277 -14.33 -3.48 0.62
N GLY A 278 -15.64 -3.24 0.58
CA GLY A 278 -16.21 -1.97 0.16
C GLY A 278 -15.81 -0.83 1.09
N GLY A 279 -16.01 -0.98 2.41
CA GLY A 279 -15.61 0.02 3.39
C GLY A 279 -14.10 0.29 3.41
N ILE A 280 -13.27 -0.73 3.17
CA ILE A 280 -11.81 -0.57 3.03
C ILE A 280 -11.49 0.33 1.83
N LEU A 281 -12.10 0.08 0.68
CA LEU A 281 -11.90 0.89 -0.53
C LEU A 281 -12.40 2.32 -0.34
N ASP A 282 -13.56 2.49 0.31
CA ASP A 282 -14.12 3.81 0.58
C ASP A 282 -13.21 4.64 1.48
N ILE A 283 -12.70 4.06 2.58
CA ILE A 283 -11.81 4.76 3.50
C ILE A 283 -10.43 5.00 2.87
N ALA A 284 -9.89 4.01 2.15
CA ALA A 284 -8.64 4.17 1.41
C ALA A 284 -8.71 5.33 0.40
N MET A 285 -9.90 5.56 -0.17
CA MET A 285 -10.13 6.64 -1.14
C MET A 285 -10.64 7.94 -0.52
N ALA A 286 -11.19 7.95 0.70
CA ALA A 286 -11.61 9.14 1.41
C ALA A 286 -10.46 10.14 1.62
N GLY A 287 -9.23 9.63 1.75
CA GLY A 287 -7.99 10.44 1.76
C GLY A 287 -7.47 10.82 0.37
N THR A 288 -8.21 10.60 -0.72
CA THR A 288 -7.77 10.96 -2.08
C THR A 288 -8.52 12.21 -2.55
N SER A 289 -7.81 13.33 -2.66
CA SER A 289 -8.39 14.56 -3.22
C SER A 289 -8.63 14.42 -4.73
N ALA A 290 -9.53 15.22 -5.29
CA ALA A 290 -9.71 15.33 -6.75
C ALA A 290 -8.37 15.60 -7.48
N THR A 291 -7.47 16.36 -6.85
CA THR A 291 -6.12 16.63 -7.36
C THR A 291 -5.26 15.37 -7.43
N LEU A 292 -5.31 14.48 -6.42
CA LEU A 292 -4.58 13.21 -6.45
C LEU A 292 -5.16 12.23 -7.47
N LEU A 293 -6.49 12.18 -7.62
CA LEU A 293 -7.13 11.41 -8.68
C LEU A 293 -6.70 11.90 -10.06
N ALA A 294 -6.64 13.22 -10.27
CA ALA A 294 -6.11 13.79 -11.50
C ALA A 294 -4.65 13.35 -11.76
N ARG A 295 -3.80 13.31 -10.72
CA ARG A 295 -2.43 12.79 -10.84
C ARG A 295 -2.34 11.32 -11.21
N LYS A 296 -3.34 10.48 -10.86
CA LYS A 296 -3.38 9.09 -11.34
C LYS A 296 -3.51 9.03 -12.87
N TRP A 297 -4.26 9.95 -13.47
CA TRP A 297 -4.41 10.09 -14.92
C TRP A 297 -3.18 10.67 -15.63
N GLU A 298 -2.24 11.23 -14.86
CA GLU A 298 -0.92 11.65 -15.33
C GLU A 298 0.13 10.53 -15.23
N SER A 299 -0.25 9.33 -14.76
CA SER A 299 0.68 8.23 -14.54
C SER A 299 1.26 7.69 -15.84
N ALA A 300 2.59 7.55 -15.85
CA ALA A 300 3.35 6.87 -16.90
C ALA A 300 2.93 5.41 -17.13
N LEU A 301 2.32 4.76 -16.14
CA LEU A 301 1.87 3.37 -16.22
C LEU A 301 0.61 3.18 -17.07
N LEU A 302 -0.12 4.26 -17.37
CA LEU A 302 -1.33 4.20 -18.20
C LEU A 302 -1.04 3.97 -19.68
N VAL A 303 0.20 4.21 -20.11
CA VAL A 303 0.61 4.14 -21.52
C VAL A 303 1.84 3.26 -21.67
N ASN A 304 1.84 2.43 -22.70
CA ASN A 304 2.98 1.59 -23.05
C ASN A 304 3.79 2.27 -24.16
N VAL A 305 5.06 2.52 -23.87
CA VAL A 305 6.03 3.10 -24.81
C VAL A 305 7.23 2.18 -25.02
N ASP A 306 7.08 0.87 -24.79
CA ASP A 306 8.11 -0.11 -25.12
C ASP A 306 8.34 -0.20 -26.63
N ASN A 307 9.50 -0.74 -26.99
CA ASN A 307 9.93 -0.76 -28.39
C ASN A 307 9.00 -1.58 -29.29
N ASP A 308 8.38 -2.64 -28.77
CA ASP A 308 7.48 -3.47 -29.57
C ASP A 308 6.19 -2.71 -29.86
N THR A 309 5.63 -2.04 -28.86
CA THR A 309 4.47 -1.15 -29.01
C THR A 309 4.78 -0.01 -29.98
N LEU A 310 5.91 0.69 -29.83
CA LEU A 310 6.32 1.76 -30.73
C LEU A 310 6.52 1.28 -32.18
N ARG A 311 7.08 0.09 -32.36
CA ARG A 311 7.26 -0.52 -33.70
C ARG A 311 5.92 -0.89 -34.35
N ARG A 312 4.94 -1.36 -33.57
CA ARG A 312 3.57 -1.60 -34.05
C ARG A 312 2.89 -0.32 -34.53
N ILE A 313 3.05 0.78 -33.80
CA ILE A 313 2.55 2.10 -34.22
C ILE A 313 3.21 2.53 -35.53
N LEU A 314 4.54 2.46 -35.61
CA LEU A 314 5.29 2.89 -36.80
C LEU A 314 4.91 2.08 -38.06
N ASN A 315 4.65 0.79 -37.92
CA ASN A 315 4.30 -0.11 -39.03
C ASN A 315 2.83 -0.01 -39.45
N ASN A 316 2.01 0.78 -38.76
CA ASN A 316 0.60 0.97 -39.09
C ASN A 316 0.34 2.46 -39.40
N PRO A 317 0.16 2.83 -40.69
CA PRO A 317 -0.06 4.22 -41.09
C PRO A 317 -1.26 4.90 -40.41
N GLU A 318 -2.33 4.14 -40.15
CA GLU A 318 -3.52 4.65 -39.46
C GLU A 318 -3.23 4.92 -37.98
N ALA A 319 -2.48 4.03 -37.32
CA ALA A 319 -2.08 4.23 -35.93
C ALA A 319 -1.12 5.40 -35.76
N LEU A 320 -0.20 5.59 -36.71
CA LEU A 320 0.70 6.74 -36.73
C LEU A 320 -0.10 8.05 -36.90
N ALA A 321 -1.05 8.08 -37.83
CA ALA A 321 -1.94 9.22 -38.01
C ALA A 321 -2.81 9.49 -36.76
N ALA A 322 -3.24 8.44 -36.05
CA ALA A 322 -3.99 8.56 -34.81
C ALA A 322 -3.15 9.21 -33.69
N VAL A 323 -1.91 8.76 -33.45
CA VAL A 323 -1.05 9.38 -32.43
C VAL A 323 -0.68 10.83 -32.79
N GLU A 324 -0.57 11.16 -34.07
CA GLU A 324 -0.31 12.53 -34.54
C GLU A 324 -1.45 13.52 -34.28
N ARG A 325 -2.69 13.02 -34.11
CA ARG A 325 -3.84 13.83 -33.71
C ARG A 325 -3.84 14.17 -32.22
N ILE A 326 -3.06 13.46 -31.41
CA ILE A 326 -2.96 13.72 -29.98
C ILE A 326 -2.36 15.11 -29.75
N GLU A 327 -2.94 15.83 -28.79
CA GLU A 327 -2.58 17.21 -28.50
C GLU A 327 -1.08 17.39 -28.21
N GLY A 328 -0.44 18.27 -28.98
CA GLY A 328 0.96 18.60 -28.82
C GLY A 328 1.92 17.52 -29.30
N TRP A 329 1.45 16.48 -30.00
CA TRP A 329 2.31 15.48 -30.63
C TRP A 329 3.23 16.12 -31.69
N ARG A 330 2.70 17.05 -32.49
CA ARG A 330 3.45 17.79 -33.52
C ARG A 330 4.70 18.49 -33.00
N SER A 331 4.79 18.80 -31.70
CA SER A 331 5.98 19.43 -31.12
C SER A 331 7.17 18.47 -30.97
N LEU A 332 6.96 17.17 -31.14
CA LEU A 332 8.03 16.16 -31.03
C LEU A 332 8.90 16.07 -32.30
N GLY A 333 8.41 16.65 -33.39
CA GLY A 333 9.00 16.55 -34.72
C GLY A 333 8.67 15.24 -35.41
N ASP A 334 8.88 15.23 -36.73
CA ASP A 334 8.66 14.06 -37.55
C ASP A 334 9.65 12.95 -37.18
N ASN A 335 9.25 11.68 -37.35
CA ASN A 335 10.10 10.51 -37.16
C ASN A 335 10.62 10.30 -35.71
N ILE A 336 9.96 10.87 -34.69
CA ILE A 336 10.35 10.66 -33.28
C ILE A 336 10.35 9.18 -32.89
N ILE A 337 9.34 8.42 -33.31
CA ILE A 337 9.22 6.99 -33.04
C ILE A 337 10.35 6.20 -33.71
N GLU A 338 10.60 6.48 -34.99
CA GLU A 338 11.70 5.86 -35.75
C GLU A 338 13.06 6.16 -35.10
N THR A 339 13.27 7.41 -34.66
CA THR A 339 14.49 7.81 -33.95
C THR A 339 14.69 7.00 -32.65
N ILE A 340 13.63 6.77 -31.88
CA ILE A 340 13.69 5.97 -30.65
C ILE A 340 14.07 4.52 -30.97
N ILE A 341 13.47 3.93 -32.01
CA ILE A 341 13.74 2.56 -32.44
C ILE A 341 15.20 2.42 -32.91
N ASN A 342 15.66 3.31 -33.78
CA ASN A 342 17.04 3.30 -34.31
C ASN A 342 18.08 3.45 -33.19
N LYS A 343 17.83 4.34 -32.21
CA LYS A 343 18.70 4.48 -31.04
C LYS A 343 18.70 3.23 -30.17
N SER A 344 17.54 2.60 -29.97
CA SER A 344 17.48 1.34 -29.22
C SER A 344 18.25 0.22 -29.89
N GLU A 345 18.21 0.12 -31.22
CA GLU A 345 18.99 -0.87 -31.98
C GLU A 345 20.50 -0.61 -31.85
N LYS A 346 20.92 0.65 -31.94
CA LYS A 346 22.31 1.07 -31.72
C LYS A 346 22.81 0.73 -30.31
N ILE A 347 22.01 1.02 -29.28
CA ILE A 347 22.30 0.64 -27.88
C ILE A 347 22.44 -0.88 -27.76
N LYS A 348 21.53 -1.65 -28.37
CA LYS A 348 21.55 -3.12 -28.34
C LYS A 348 22.82 -3.66 -29.03
N GLY A 349 23.23 -3.07 -30.14
CA GLY A 349 24.47 -3.39 -30.85
C GLY A 349 25.71 -3.15 -29.98
N LEU A 350 25.84 -1.96 -29.39
CA LEU A 350 26.96 -1.61 -28.50
C LEU A 350 26.99 -2.51 -27.25
N LYS A 351 25.83 -2.82 -26.65
CA LYS A 351 25.75 -3.73 -25.50
C LYS A 351 26.12 -5.17 -25.85
N ASN A 352 25.78 -5.64 -27.05
CA ASN A 352 26.19 -6.97 -27.49
C ASN A 352 27.70 -7.01 -27.70
N LYS A 353 28.29 -6.00 -28.34
CA LYS A 353 29.75 -5.88 -28.48
C LYS A 353 30.49 -5.88 -27.14
N ALA A 354 29.90 -5.23 -26.13
CA ALA A 354 30.42 -5.18 -24.76
C ALA A 354 30.45 -6.54 -24.04
N LYS A 355 29.69 -7.53 -24.51
CA LYS A 355 29.71 -8.90 -23.95
C LYS A 355 30.90 -9.70 -24.46
N ASP A 356 31.29 -9.47 -25.71
CA ASP A 356 32.34 -10.23 -26.39
C ASP A 356 33.72 -9.53 -26.29
N THR A 357 33.73 -8.19 -26.15
CA THR A 357 34.95 -7.37 -26.13
C THR A 357 34.79 -6.14 -25.23
N GLU A 358 35.87 -5.70 -24.58
CA GLU A 358 35.83 -4.48 -23.78
C GLU A 358 35.64 -3.24 -24.68
N LEU A 359 34.63 -2.43 -24.39
CA LEU A 359 34.33 -1.21 -25.14
C LEU A 359 35.44 -0.16 -24.96
N SER A 360 35.75 0.56 -26.03
CA SER A 360 36.66 1.70 -25.99
C SER A 360 36.08 2.86 -25.15
N PRO A 361 36.91 3.80 -24.65
CA PRO A 361 36.42 4.99 -23.95
C PRO A 361 35.43 5.82 -24.77
N GLU A 362 35.62 5.88 -26.09
CA GLU A 362 34.72 6.59 -27.01
C GLU A 362 33.38 5.85 -27.14
N GLU A 363 33.40 4.53 -27.29
CA GLU A 363 32.19 3.70 -27.37
C GLU A 363 31.41 3.70 -26.04
N LYS A 364 32.09 3.72 -24.89
CA LYS A 364 31.47 3.89 -23.57
C LYS A 364 30.76 5.24 -23.45
N ARG A 365 31.39 6.31 -23.97
CA ARG A 365 30.81 7.67 -23.99
C ARG A 365 29.61 7.74 -24.95
N GLU A 366 29.72 7.12 -26.12
CA GLU A 366 28.65 7.04 -27.10
C GLU A 366 27.45 6.25 -26.55
N LEU A 367 27.68 5.08 -25.95
CA LEU A 367 26.64 4.28 -25.31
C LEU A 367 25.86 5.10 -24.27
N SER A 368 26.58 5.83 -23.41
CA SER A 368 25.96 6.70 -22.39
C SER A 368 25.14 7.84 -23.01
N ALA A 369 25.65 8.47 -24.07
CA ALA A 369 24.93 9.53 -24.78
C ALA A 369 23.64 9.00 -25.44
N GLU A 370 23.74 7.86 -26.14
CA GLU A 370 22.59 7.21 -26.79
C GLU A 370 21.54 6.76 -25.76
N GLU A 371 21.95 6.17 -24.63
CA GLU A 371 21.02 5.80 -23.55
C GLU A 371 20.29 7.00 -22.95
N ARG A 372 20.99 8.13 -22.78
CA ARG A 372 20.41 9.38 -22.27
C ARG A 372 19.38 9.94 -23.25
N GLU A 373 19.72 10.00 -24.54
CA GLU A 373 18.80 10.50 -25.57
C GLU A 373 17.61 9.57 -25.78
N PHE A 374 17.82 8.25 -25.79
CA PHE A 374 16.76 7.25 -25.86
C PHE A 374 15.75 7.43 -24.72
N LYS A 375 16.23 7.52 -23.47
CA LYS A 375 15.36 7.74 -22.30
C LYS A 375 14.62 9.08 -22.40
N SER A 376 15.30 10.14 -22.84
CA SER A 376 14.71 11.47 -23.00
C SER A 376 13.58 11.48 -24.04
N LYS A 377 13.84 10.98 -25.25
CA LYS A 377 12.84 10.93 -26.33
C LYS A 377 11.66 10.02 -25.98
N ARG A 378 11.91 8.87 -25.37
CA ARG A 378 10.85 7.95 -24.90
C ARG A 378 9.95 8.63 -23.86
N LYS A 379 10.55 9.39 -22.93
CA LYS A 379 9.78 10.18 -21.95
C LYS A 379 8.91 11.24 -22.63
N GLN A 380 9.43 11.94 -23.64
CA GLN A 380 8.64 12.93 -24.38
C GLN A 380 7.42 12.31 -25.10
N VAL A 381 7.60 11.15 -25.75
CA VAL A 381 6.48 10.40 -26.36
C VAL A 381 5.46 9.98 -25.29
N GLN A 382 5.95 9.45 -24.17
CA GLN A 382 5.12 9.05 -23.04
C GLN A 382 4.28 10.22 -22.51
N GLU A 383 4.89 11.39 -22.29
CA GLU A 383 4.19 12.61 -21.85
C GLU A 383 3.07 13.02 -22.82
N LYS A 384 3.27 12.87 -24.14
CA LYS A 384 2.21 13.16 -25.12
C LYS A 384 1.07 12.15 -25.10
N LEU A 385 1.38 10.85 -24.98
CA LEU A 385 0.33 9.82 -24.85
C LEU A 385 -0.47 10.00 -23.56
N ILE A 386 0.17 10.41 -22.46
CA ILE A 386 -0.50 10.72 -21.18
C ILE A 386 -1.49 11.88 -21.36
N LYS A 387 -1.20 12.88 -22.19
CA LYS A 387 -2.15 13.97 -22.46
C LYS A 387 -3.50 13.49 -23.00
N PHE A 388 -3.54 12.37 -23.72
CA PHE A 388 -4.81 11.76 -24.09
C PHE A 388 -5.52 11.21 -22.84
N ALA A 389 -4.80 10.44 -22.01
CA ALA A 389 -5.36 9.86 -20.79
C ALA A 389 -5.94 10.92 -19.83
N THR A 390 -5.31 12.09 -19.71
CA THR A 390 -5.82 13.19 -18.86
C THR A 390 -7.11 13.84 -19.37
N ARG A 391 -7.54 13.57 -20.62
CA ARG A 391 -8.83 14.03 -21.16
C ARG A 391 -9.98 13.10 -20.78
N ILE A 392 -9.69 11.85 -20.41
CA ILE A 392 -10.71 10.86 -20.06
C ILE A 392 -11.54 11.29 -18.83
N PRO A 393 -10.97 11.83 -17.73
CA PRO A 393 -11.76 12.34 -16.60
C PRO A 393 -12.76 13.44 -17.01
N ALA A 394 -12.35 14.35 -17.89
CA ALA A 394 -13.24 15.40 -18.38
C ALA A 394 -14.40 14.83 -19.19
N PHE A 395 -14.13 13.85 -20.06
CA PHE A 395 -15.17 13.11 -20.77
C PHE A 395 -16.12 12.38 -19.81
N MET A 396 -15.56 11.72 -18.78
CA MET A 396 -16.33 11.00 -17.76
C MET A 396 -17.24 11.91 -16.92
N TYR A 397 -16.89 13.17 -16.71
CA TYR A 397 -17.73 14.17 -16.03
C TYR A 397 -18.84 14.71 -16.95
N LEU A 398 -18.60 14.79 -18.25
CA LEU A 398 -19.54 15.38 -19.21
C LEU A 398 -20.63 14.40 -19.67
N THR A 399 -20.38 13.11 -19.54
CA THR A 399 -21.38 12.05 -19.80
C THR A 399 -22.30 11.87 -18.59
N ASP A 400 -23.49 11.29 -18.78
CA ASP A 400 -24.42 10.88 -17.70
C ASP A 400 -24.48 9.35 -17.48
N PHE A 401 -23.86 8.56 -18.38
CA PHE A 401 -23.92 7.10 -18.39
C PHE A 401 -22.86 6.48 -17.46
N ARG A 402 -23.17 6.35 -16.17
CA ARG A 402 -22.24 5.89 -15.12
C ARG A 402 -22.18 4.36 -14.99
N GLU A 403 -23.28 3.72 -15.35
CA GLU A 403 -23.53 2.29 -15.30
C GLU A 403 -22.88 1.53 -16.47
N ASN A 404 -22.56 2.22 -17.56
CA ASN A 404 -21.95 1.64 -18.75
C ASN A 404 -20.42 1.71 -18.69
N THR A 405 -19.76 0.71 -19.28
CA THR A 405 -18.31 0.75 -19.45
C THR A 405 -17.91 1.99 -20.24
N LEU A 406 -16.78 2.60 -19.91
CA LEU A 406 -16.26 3.75 -20.63
C LEU A 406 -16.11 3.42 -22.11
N GLN A 407 -15.72 2.19 -22.45
CA GLN A 407 -15.68 1.71 -23.81
C GLN A 407 -17.06 1.78 -24.48
N ASP A 408 -18.14 1.32 -23.85
CA ASP A 408 -19.49 1.45 -24.39
C ASP A 408 -19.94 2.91 -24.51
N VAL A 409 -19.58 3.76 -23.53
CA VAL A 409 -19.88 5.19 -23.59
C VAL A 409 -19.16 5.84 -24.77
N ILE A 410 -17.86 5.54 -24.95
CA ILE A 410 -17.04 6.06 -26.06
C ILE A 410 -17.57 5.56 -27.42
N THR A 411 -17.96 4.29 -27.50
CA THR A 411 -18.17 3.62 -28.80
C THR A 411 -19.62 3.67 -29.27
N LYS A 412 -20.58 3.73 -28.35
CA LYS A 412 -22.01 3.54 -28.66
C LYS A 412 -22.88 4.72 -28.22
N LEU A 413 -22.58 5.32 -27.07
CA LEU A 413 -23.49 6.31 -26.46
C LEU A 413 -23.09 7.74 -26.84
N GLU A 414 -21.82 8.12 -26.68
CA GLU A 414 -21.36 9.49 -26.86
C GLU A 414 -20.06 9.62 -27.69
N PRO A 415 -19.99 9.05 -28.91
CA PRO A 415 -18.80 9.09 -29.75
C PRO A 415 -18.40 10.50 -30.19
N GLU A 416 -19.37 11.40 -30.43
CA GLU A 416 -19.09 12.79 -30.83
C GLU A 416 -18.51 13.62 -29.68
N LEU A 417 -19.00 13.40 -28.45
CA LEU A 417 -18.45 14.05 -27.26
C LEU A 417 -17.03 13.56 -27.01
N PHE A 418 -16.78 12.25 -27.14
CA PHE A 418 -15.44 11.68 -27.00
C PHE A 418 -14.46 12.30 -27.99
N ARG A 419 -14.86 12.41 -29.27
CA ARG A 419 -14.05 13.06 -30.30
C ARG A 419 -13.79 14.53 -30.00
N THR A 420 -14.79 15.24 -29.50
CA THR A 420 -14.66 16.67 -29.13
C THR A 420 -13.67 16.86 -27.98
N VAL A 421 -13.69 15.98 -26.98
CA VAL A 421 -12.86 16.10 -25.77
C VAL A 421 -11.42 15.60 -26.00
N THR A 422 -11.25 14.53 -26.78
CA THR A 422 -9.95 13.85 -26.94
C THR A 422 -9.26 14.12 -28.27
N GLY A 423 -9.99 14.55 -29.30
CA GLY A 423 -9.51 14.71 -30.67
C GLY A 423 -9.38 13.40 -31.45
N LEU A 424 -9.67 12.24 -30.84
CA LEU A 424 -9.61 10.92 -31.49
C LEU A 424 -11.01 10.43 -31.89
N THR A 425 -11.08 9.75 -33.03
CA THR A 425 -12.29 9.01 -33.40
C THR A 425 -12.37 7.69 -32.63
N VAL A 426 -13.54 7.05 -32.65
CA VAL A 426 -13.72 5.72 -32.06
C VAL A 426 -12.78 4.69 -32.70
N GLU A 427 -12.62 4.75 -34.02
CA GLU A 427 -11.71 3.85 -34.78
C GLU A 427 -10.25 4.04 -34.34
N ASP A 428 -9.80 5.29 -34.20
CA ASP A 428 -8.46 5.61 -33.70
C ASP A 428 -8.22 5.01 -32.31
N PHE A 429 -9.17 5.23 -31.40
CA PHE A 429 -9.07 4.75 -30.03
C PHE A 429 -9.01 3.22 -29.98
N HIS A 430 -9.90 2.53 -30.70
CA HIS A 430 -9.88 1.08 -30.83
C HIS A 430 -8.54 0.55 -31.33
N LEU A 431 -8.01 1.19 -32.37
CA LEU A 431 -6.74 0.81 -32.95
C LEU A 431 -5.59 0.95 -31.94
N LEU A 432 -5.51 2.08 -31.23
CA LEU A 432 -4.48 2.31 -30.22
C LEU A 432 -4.58 1.33 -29.03
N VAL A 433 -5.80 0.96 -28.62
CA VAL A 433 -6.01 -0.07 -27.59
C VAL A 433 -5.58 -1.45 -28.08
N GLN A 434 -5.94 -1.83 -29.31
CA GLN A 434 -5.53 -3.11 -29.92
C GLN A 434 -4.01 -3.23 -30.04
N LEU A 435 -3.32 -2.13 -30.35
CA LEU A 435 -1.86 -2.09 -30.42
C LEU A 435 -1.19 -2.05 -29.03
N ARG A 436 -1.99 -2.07 -27.94
CA ARG A 436 -1.58 -1.99 -26.55
C ARG A 436 -0.89 -0.68 -26.17
N VAL A 437 -1.22 0.42 -26.85
CA VAL A 437 -0.69 1.75 -26.52
C VAL A 437 -1.16 2.21 -25.14
N PHE A 438 -2.39 1.86 -24.78
CA PHE A 438 -2.96 2.11 -23.46
C PHE A 438 -3.00 0.82 -22.63
N ASN A 439 -2.70 0.95 -21.34
CA ASN A 439 -2.77 -0.14 -20.38
C ASN A 439 -4.19 -0.20 -19.80
N THR A 440 -5.02 -1.12 -20.33
CA THR A 440 -6.44 -1.23 -19.98
C THR A 440 -6.66 -1.60 -18.51
N GLU A 441 -5.80 -2.42 -17.90
CA GLU A 441 -5.85 -2.76 -16.47
C GLU A 441 -5.67 -1.52 -15.60
N GLN A 442 -4.65 -0.70 -15.91
CA GLN A 442 -4.40 0.55 -15.19
C GLN A 442 -5.51 1.58 -15.45
N MET A 443 -6.08 1.61 -16.66
CA MET A 443 -7.23 2.46 -16.95
C MET A 443 -8.49 2.03 -16.19
N ASN A 444 -8.77 0.73 -16.06
CA ASN A 444 -9.87 0.23 -15.23
C ASN A 444 -9.75 0.69 -13.78
N GLN A 445 -8.56 0.56 -13.18
CA GLN A 445 -8.31 1.01 -11.82
C GLN A 445 -8.49 2.53 -11.66
N ALA A 446 -8.05 3.31 -12.66
CA ALA A 446 -8.21 4.76 -12.65
C ALA A 446 -9.68 5.20 -12.80
N VAL A 447 -10.45 4.53 -13.68
CA VAL A 447 -11.89 4.77 -13.86
C VAL A 447 -12.67 4.38 -12.60
N PHE A 448 -12.36 3.23 -11.99
CA PHE A 448 -12.98 2.79 -10.75
C PHE A 448 -12.80 3.81 -9.62
N ALA A 449 -11.55 4.23 -9.37
CA ALA A 449 -11.25 5.19 -8.33
C ALA A 449 -11.97 6.53 -8.55
N PHE A 450 -12.07 6.97 -9.81
CA PHE A 450 -12.78 8.18 -10.18
C PHE A 450 -14.29 8.06 -9.94
N ARG A 451 -14.94 6.99 -10.44
CA ARG A 451 -16.39 6.79 -10.30
C ARG A 451 -16.82 6.66 -8.84
N ARG A 452 -16.00 5.99 -8.03
CA ARG A 452 -16.29 5.79 -6.60
C ARG A 452 -16.10 7.07 -5.78
N TYR A 453 -15.11 7.90 -6.13
CA TYR A 453 -14.97 9.25 -5.57
C TYR A 453 -16.14 10.17 -5.94
N GLU A 454 -16.56 10.13 -7.21
CA GLU A 454 -17.72 10.88 -7.70
C GLU A 454 -18.99 10.46 -6.95
N ASP A 455 -19.26 9.16 -6.81
CA ASP A 455 -20.44 8.66 -6.09
C ASP A 455 -20.41 9.02 -4.60
N ALA A 456 -19.26 8.88 -3.93
CA ALA A 456 -19.11 9.29 -2.53
C ALA A 456 -19.37 10.80 -2.35
N SER A 457 -18.89 11.62 -3.28
CA SER A 457 -19.09 13.07 -3.26
C SER A 457 -20.56 13.44 -3.47
N LEU A 458 -21.24 12.79 -4.42
CA LEU A 458 -22.67 13.00 -4.69
C LEU A 458 -23.53 12.57 -3.49
N ARG A 459 -23.27 11.40 -2.90
CA ARG A 459 -23.97 10.94 -1.70
C ARG A 459 -23.81 11.90 -0.51
N TYR A 460 -22.62 12.46 -0.30
CA TYR A 460 -22.39 13.47 0.73
C TYR A 460 -23.28 14.71 0.54
N THR A 461 -23.56 15.10 -0.72
CA THR A 461 -24.47 16.20 -1.04
C THR A 461 -25.95 15.83 -1.00
N GLY A 462 -26.29 14.58 -0.66
CA GLY A 462 -27.66 14.07 -0.65
C GLY A 462 -28.26 13.81 -2.03
N ILE A 463 -27.42 13.77 -3.06
CA ILE A 463 -27.80 13.52 -4.45
C ILE A 463 -27.35 12.08 -4.78
N GLU A 464 -28.29 11.19 -5.12
CA GLU A 464 -27.91 9.92 -5.72
C GLU A 464 -27.48 10.15 -7.17
N SER A 465 -26.38 9.51 -7.59
CA SER A 465 -25.89 9.56 -8.97
C SER A 465 -26.95 9.07 -9.95
N HIS A 466 -27.63 7.96 -9.63
CA HIS A 466 -28.92 7.53 -10.19
C HIS A 466 -29.67 6.67 -9.17
N ALA A 467 -31.00 6.77 -9.14
CA ALA A 467 -31.83 5.93 -8.27
C ALA A 467 -31.71 4.45 -8.66
N GLY A 468 -31.19 3.61 -7.76
CA GLY A 468 -31.05 2.16 -7.97
C GLY A 468 -29.77 1.68 -8.66
N LEU A 469 -28.72 2.51 -8.71
CA LEU A 469 -27.41 2.14 -9.24
C LEU A 469 -26.78 0.99 -8.42
N THR A 470 -26.80 -0.22 -9.00
CA THR A 470 -26.25 -1.46 -8.41
C THR A 470 -24.91 -1.87 -9.00
N HIS A 471 -24.40 -1.14 -10.00
CA HIS A 471 -23.17 -1.49 -10.73
C HIS A 471 -22.45 -0.24 -11.26
N TYR A 472 -21.11 -0.20 -11.22
CA TYR A 472 -20.27 0.80 -11.86
C TYR A 472 -19.67 0.27 -13.17
N GLY A 473 -19.79 1.04 -14.25
CA GLY A 473 -19.01 0.78 -15.45
C GLY A 473 -17.58 1.29 -15.31
N LEU A 474 -16.60 0.41 -15.49
CA LEU A 474 -15.16 0.71 -15.52
C LEU A 474 -14.71 1.02 -16.96
N TYR A 475 -13.43 0.86 -17.28
CA TYR A 475 -12.93 1.14 -18.63
C TYR A 475 -13.55 0.19 -19.67
N ASP A 476 -13.43 -1.12 -19.48
CA ASP A 476 -14.00 -2.16 -20.35
C ASP A 476 -14.79 -3.25 -19.58
N THR A 477 -14.96 -3.08 -18.27
CA THR A 477 -15.66 -4.03 -17.39
C THR A 477 -16.76 -3.35 -16.57
N VAL A 478 -17.68 -4.13 -16.01
CA VAL A 478 -18.73 -3.66 -15.10
C VAL A 478 -18.54 -4.33 -13.75
N VAL A 479 -18.66 -3.54 -12.68
CA VAL A 479 -18.47 -3.97 -11.29
C VAL A 479 -19.75 -3.77 -10.51
N ALA A 480 -20.29 -4.81 -9.87
CA ALA A 480 -21.42 -4.67 -8.96
C ALA A 480 -21.02 -3.88 -7.69
N ARG A 481 -21.95 -3.04 -7.22
CA ARG A 481 -21.93 -2.37 -5.93
C ARG A 481 -22.78 -3.23 -4.99
N GLU A 482 -22.13 -4.03 -4.14
CA GLU A 482 -22.83 -4.73 -3.05
C GLU A 482 -23.03 -3.81 -1.85
#